data_AF-A0A1Y2NWH6-F1
#
_entry.id   AF-A0A1Y2NWH6-F1
#
_cell.length_a   1.000
_cell.length_b   1.000
_cell.length_c   1.000
_cell.angle_alpha   90.00
_cell.angle_beta   90.00
_cell.angle_gamma   90.00
#
_symmetry.space_group_name_H-M   'P 1'
#
loop_
_entity.id
_entity.type
_entity.pdbx_description
1 polymer ?
#
loop_
_entity_poly.entity_id
_entity_poly.type
_entity_poly.pdbx_seq_one_letter_code
_entity_poly.pdbx_strand_id
1 'polypeptide(L)'
;MWAHECDHRYLVDRPPHTVPAPPVQQDAQRWARSLGAVHGGTTIVRATLSAARQDATAVVERLTVRVVERRTPPGWPAYAMSSGCGGMLSPAFHAVDLDAPRPLVRPVEGFDGERPLPATRLPYRVRAGDPLVVRVEATAVRCDCAWVLEAEWSSGERRGTVRIDDGGRPFRTSGVAAGREYAYDDGAKAWRG
;
A
#
# COMPACT_ATOMS: atom_id res chain seq x y z
N MET A 1 -3.49 -4.01 0.98
CA MET A 1 -4.43 -3.61 2.06
C MET A 1 -5.17 -2.36 1.62
N TRP A 2 -6.32 -2.07 2.22
CA TRP A 2 -7.06 -0.81 2.00
C TRP A 2 -6.96 0.09 3.23
N ALA A 3 -7.12 1.40 3.04
CA ALA A 3 -7.11 2.36 4.14
C ALA A 3 -8.39 2.16 4.98
N HIS A 4 -8.26 2.23 6.31
CA HIS A 4 -9.38 1.98 7.23
C HIS A 4 -10.17 0.69 6.93
N GLU A 5 -9.53 -0.29 6.26
CA GLU A 5 -10.14 -1.56 5.86
C GLU A 5 -11.27 -1.46 4.81
N CYS A 6 -11.55 -0.26 4.27
CA CYS A 6 -12.60 -0.07 3.26
C CYS A 6 -12.28 1.00 2.20
N ASP A 7 -11.44 2.00 2.48
CA ASP A 7 -11.20 3.13 1.59
C ASP A 7 -10.09 2.78 0.62
N HIS A 8 -10.45 2.60 -0.64
CA HIS A 8 -9.51 2.32 -1.70
C HIS A 8 -10.09 2.67 -3.08
N ARG A 9 -9.22 3.06 -4.01
CA ARG A 9 -9.56 3.29 -5.41
C ARG A 9 -8.71 2.41 -6.31
N TYR A 10 -9.33 1.81 -7.32
CA TYR A 10 -8.62 1.16 -8.41
C TYR A 10 -8.87 1.88 -9.73
N LEU A 11 -7.81 2.09 -10.50
CA LEU A 11 -7.91 2.50 -11.90
C LEU A 11 -8.08 1.26 -12.77
N VAL A 12 -9.12 1.24 -13.60
CA VAL A 12 -9.42 0.13 -14.50
C VAL A 12 -9.70 0.67 -15.89
N ASP A 13 -9.01 0.15 -16.91
CA ASP A 13 -9.18 0.52 -18.31
C ASP A 13 -10.44 -0.12 -18.94
N ARG A 14 -11.59 0.12 -18.30
CA ARG A 14 -12.88 -0.45 -18.70
C ARG A 14 -14.01 0.51 -18.35
N PRO A 15 -15.10 0.53 -19.13
CA PRO A 15 -16.29 1.28 -18.78
C PRO A 15 -17.07 0.61 -17.62
N PRO A 16 -17.86 1.39 -16.84
CA PRO A 16 -18.47 0.94 -15.59
C PRO A 16 -19.37 -0.29 -15.71
N HIS A 17 -20.09 -0.44 -16.83
CA HIS A 17 -20.98 -1.58 -17.06
C HIS A 17 -20.26 -2.92 -17.31
N THR A 18 -18.94 -2.90 -17.47
CA THR A 18 -18.10 -4.12 -17.66
C THR A 18 -17.20 -4.42 -16.46
N VAL A 19 -17.23 -3.57 -15.44
CA VAL A 19 -16.48 -3.76 -14.20
C VAL A 19 -17.39 -4.49 -13.20
N PRO A 20 -16.99 -5.65 -12.67
CA PRO A 20 -17.79 -6.37 -11.69
C PRO A 20 -17.96 -5.53 -10.41
N ALA A 21 -18.92 -5.93 -9.57
CA ALA A 21 -19.13 -5.33 -8.26
C ALA A 21 -17.83 -5.25 -7.43
N PRO A 22 -17.69 -4.28 -6.52
CA PRO A 22 -16.53 -4.19 -5.65
C PRO A 22 -16.38 -5.50 -4.85
N PRO A 23 -15.14 -6.01 -4.70
CA PRO A 23 -14.89 -7.19 -3.90
C PRO A 23 -14.94 -6.83 -2.41
N VAL A 24 -15.10 -7.82 -1.54
CA VAL A 24 -14.64 -7.68 -0.15
C VAL A 24 -13.12 -7.55 -0.11
N GLN A 25 -12.57 -6.90 0.92
CA GLN A 25 -11.13 -6.59 1.00
C GLN A 25 -10.23 -7.83 0.82
N GLN A 26 -10.63 -9.00 1.36
CA GLN A 26 -9.87 -10.24 1.23
C GLN A 26 -9.68 -10.70 -0.23
N ASP A 27 -10.63 -10.39 -1.11
CA ASP A 27 -10.62 -10.78 -2.52
C ASP A 27 -10.11 -9.66 -3.44
N ALA A 28 -9.77 -8.49 -2.88
CA ALA A 28 -9.34 -7.31 -3.59
C ALA A 28 -8.17 -7.56 -4.55
N GLN A 29 -7.16 -8.33 -4.13
CA GLN A 29 -6.00 -8.62 -4.97
C GLN A 29 -6.38 -9.48 -6.18
N ARG A 30 -7.25 -10.47 -5.99
CA ARG A 30 -7.74 -11.34 -7.07
C ARG A 30 -8.57 -10.53 -8.07
N TRP A 31 -9.48 -9.69 -7.57
CA TRP A 31 -10.31 -8.79 -8.36
C TRP A 31 -9.46 -7.80 -9.16
N ALA A 32 -8.48 -7.15 -8.53
CA ALA A 32 -7.61 -6.20 -9.20
C ALA A 32 -6.78 -6.89 -10.30
N ARG A 33 -6.22 -8.07 -10.02
CA ARG A 33 -5.42 -8.84 -10.99
C ARG A 33 -6.25 -9.31 -12.18
N SER A 34 -7.49 -9.76 -11.99
CA SER A 34 -8.35 -10.23 -13.09
C SER A 34 -8.75 -9.09 -14.04
N LEU A 35 -8.75 -7.86 -13.55
CA LEU A 35 -9.07 -6.66 -14.32
C LEU A 35 -7.85 -5.94 -14.89
N GLY A 36 -6.63 -6.31 -14.49
CA GLY A 36 -5.43 -5.53 -14.77
C GLY A 36 -5.44 -4.15 -14.08
N ALA A 37 -6.14 -4.06 -12.95
CA ALA A 37 -6.34 -2.82 -12.23
C ALA A 37 -5.05 -2.30 -11.56
N VAL A 38 -4.98 -0.99 -11.41
CA VAL A 38 -3.86 -0.29 -10.76
C VAL A 38 -4.37 0.42 -9.51
N HIS A 39 -3.58 0.45 -8.43
CA HIS A 39 -3.94 1.22 -7.25
C HIS A 39 -3.95 2.72 -7.58
N GLY A 40 -5.09 3.38 -7.35
CA GLY A 40 -5.29 4.80 -7.61
C GLY A 40 -5.05 5.65 -6.37
N GLY A 41 -4.15 6.64 -6.48
CA GLY A 41 -3.80 7.60 -5.43
C GLY A 41 -2.89 7.01 -4.35
N THR A 42 -3.29 5.88 -3.78
CA THR A 42 -2.61 5.27 -2.62
C THR A 42 -2.49 3.76 -2.79
N THR A 43 -1.40 3.18 -2.30
CA THR A 43 -1.25 1.73 -2.07
C THR A 43 -0.74 1.50 -0.66
N ILE A 44 -1.37 0.58 0.08
CA ILE A 44 -0.88 0.15 1.40
C ILE A 44 -0.29 -1.25 1.31
N VAL A 45 1.00 -1.34 1.62
CA VAL A 45 1.77 -2.58 1.73
C VAL A 45 1.96 -2.90 3.21
N ARG A 46 1.62 -4.13 3.59
CA ARG A 46 1.94 -4.69 4.91
C ARG A 46 2.99 -5.77 4.71
N ALA A 47 4.09 -5.69 5.44
CA ALA A 47 5.15 -6.68 5.41
C ALA A 47 5.51 -7.12 6.84
N THR A 48 5.88 -8.38 6.99
CA THR A 48 6.34 -8.95 8.26
C THR A 48 7.81 -9.30 8.12
N LEU A 49 8.65 -8.72 8.97
CA LEU A 49 10.10 -8.87 8.97
C LEU A 49 10.52 -9.66 10.20
N SER A 50 11.22 -10.76 10.01
CA SER A 50 11.70 -11.62 11.09
C SER A 50 13.07 -12.17 10.78
N ALA A 51 13.77 -12.64 11.82
CA ALA A 51 14.99 -13.40 11.63
C ALA A 51 14.67 -14.76 11.00
N ALA A 52 15.44 -15.17 9.99
CA ALA A 52 15.18 -16.41 9.25
C ALA A 52 15.41 -17.68 10.08
N ARG A 53 16.35 -17.65 11.04
CA ARG A 53 16.62 -18.78 11.95
C ARG A 53 16.00 -18.53 13.33
N GLN A 54 15.54 -19.59 13.99
CA GLN A 54 14.83 -19.51 15.27
C GLN A 54 15.67 -18.90 16.41
N ASP A 55 16.96 -19.25 16.44
CA ASP A 55 17.94 -18.80 17.43
C ASP A 55 18.63 -17.47 17.03
N ALA A 56 18.36 -16.94 15.84
CA ALA A 56 18.99 -15.72 15.35
C ALA A 56 18.23 -14.47 15.79
N THR A 57 19.00 -13.40 15.96
CA THR A 57 18.47 -12.03 16.09
C THR A 57 18.97 -11.22 14.90
N ALA A 58 18.10 -10.36 14.37
CA ALA A 58 18.46 -9.38 13.36
C ALA A 58 17.97 -7.99 13.77
N VAL A 59 18.54 -6.95 13.19
CA VAL A 59 18.08 -5.57 13.33
C VAL A 59 17.65 -5.11 11.95
N VAL A 60 16.41 -4.62 11.84
CA VAL A 60 15.95 -3.86 10.68
C VAL A 60 16.44 -2.44 10.88
N GLU A 61 17.42 -2.02 10.09
CA GLU A 61 18.13 -0.75 10.26
C GLU A 61 17.33 0.41 9.63
N ARG A 62 16.77 0.17 8.45
CA ARG A 62 16.09 1.19 7.65
C ARG A 62 15.08 0.57 6.70
N LEU A 63 14.00 1.31 6.44
CA LEU A 63 13.12 1.09 5.31
C LEU A 63 13.35 2.19 4.27
N THR A 64 13.52 1.78 3.02
CA THR A 64 13.66 2.69 1.88
C THR A 64 12.71 2.28 0.78
N VAL A 65 12.31 3.26 -0.03
CA VAL A 65 11.48 3.01 -1.22
C VAL A 65 12.28 3.39 -2.45
N ARG A 66 12.30 2.48 -3.42
CA ARG A 66 12.92 2.69 -4.72
C ARG A 66 11.86 2.70 -5.80
N VAL A 67 11.65 3.86 -6.41
CA VAL A 67 10.82 3.98 -7.62
C VAL A 67 11.67 3.49 -8.80
N VAL A 68 11.25 2.39 -9.41
CA VAL A 68 11.97 1.75 -10.51
C VAL A 68 11.54 2.28 -11.87
N GLU A 69 10.33 2.84 -11.96
CA GLU A 69 9.80 3.45 -13.18
C GLU A 69 8.81 4.55 -12.84
N ARG A 70 8.81 5.64 -13.62
CA ARG A 70 7.79 6.69 -13.58
C ARG A 70 7.20 6.87 -14.97
N ARG A 71 5.89 6.72 -15.07
CA ARG A 71 5.11 6.98 -16.27
C ARG A 71 4.08 8.09 -16.00
N THR A 72 3.47 8.62 -17.05
CA THR A 72 2.33 9.53 -16.91
C THR A 72 1.12 8.74 -16.38
N PRO A 73 0.38 9.26 -15.38
CA PRO A 73 -0.88 8.66 -14.93
C PRO A 73 -1.81 8.38 -16.11
N PRO A 74 -2.40 7.17 -16.21
CA PRO A 74 -3.34 6.89 -17.28
C PRO A 74 -4.65 7.65 -17.04
N GLY A 75 -5.32 8.07 -18.11
CA GLY A 75 -6.66 8.69 -18.06
C GLY A 75 -7.80 7.71 -17.78
N TRP A 76 -7.52 6.61 -17.09
CA TRP A 76 -8.46 5.54 -16.80
C TRP A 76 -9.48 5.96 -15.73
N PRO A 77 -10.72 5.47 -15.81
CA PRO A 77 -11.70 5.60 -14.72
C PRO A 77 -11.18 5.07 -13.38
N ALA A 78 -11.53 5.78 -12.30
CA ALA A 78 -11.32 5.34 -10.94
C ALA A 78 -12.60 4.71 -10.38
N TYR A 79 -12.46 3.57 -9.73
CA TYR A 79 -13.55 2.85 -9.08
C TYR A 79 -13.30 2.83 -7.58
N ALA A 80 -14.17 3.50 -6.81
CA ALA A 80 -14.11 3.55 -5.36
C ALA A 80 -14.66 2.24 -4.78
N MET A 81 -13.83 1.50 -4.05
CA MET A 81 -14.18 0.18 -3.51
C MET A 81 -15.15 0.24 -2.33
N SER A 82 -15.36 1.42 -1.78
CA SER A 82 -16.36 1.73 -0.75
C SER A 82 -16.94 3.11 -1.01
N SER A 83 -18.20 3.33 -0.66
CA SER A 83 -18.85 4.64 -0.65
C SER A 83 -18.59 5.44 0.64
N GLY A 84 -17.78 4.90 1.55
CA GLY A 84 -17.31 5.58 2.75
C GLY A 84 -16.90 4.62 3.86
N CYS A 85 -15.76 4.89 4.48
CA CYS A 85 -15.39 4.31 5.76
C CYS A 85 -15.90 5.20 6.90
N GLY A 86 -16.67 4.64 7.84
CA GLY A 86 -17.03 5.31 9.09
C GLY A 86 -15.85 5.47 10.06
N GLY A 87 -14.72 5.99 9.55
CA GLY A 87 -13.41 5.87 10.18
C GLY A 87 -13.25 6.69 11.45
N MET A 88 -12.96 6.01 12.56
CA MET A 88 -12.38 6.62 13.77
C MET A 88 -11.00 6.03 14.12
N LEU A 89 -10.63 4.91 13.48
CA LEU A 89 -9.43 4.13 13.80
C LEU A 89 -8.41 4.18 12.64
N SER A 90 -7.17 4.50 12.98
CA SER A 90 -6.04 4.49 12.05
C SER A 90 -4.84 3.78 12.69
N PRO A 91 -4.43 2.61 12.19
CA PRO A 91 -3.18 2.00 12.62
C PRO A 91 -1.99 2.90 12.28
N ALA A 92 -0.96 2.92 13.12
CA ALA A 92 0.28 3.60 12.79
C ALA A 92 0.91 3.01 11.52
N PHE A 93 1.58 3.86 10.73
CA PHE A 93 2.12 3.46 9.43
C PHE A 93 3.37 4.25 9.08
N HIS A 94 3.95 3.96 7.91
CA HIS A 94 5.04 4.72 7.33
C HIS A 94 4.58 5.33 6.02
N ALA A 95 4.48 6.65 5.97
CA ALA A 95 4.12 7.39 4.77
C ALA A 95 5.30 7.46 3.79
N VAL A 96 5.01 7.39 2.50
CA VAL A 96 5.96 7.68 1.44
C VAL A 96 5.27 8.39 0.28
N ASP A 97 5.82 9.53 -0.13
CA ASP A 97 5.44 10.25 -1.34
C ASP A 97 6.27 9.73 -2.53
N LEU A 98 5.61 9.06 -3.48
CA LEU A 98 6.27 8.50 -4.68
C LEU A 98 6.59 9.56 -5.74
N ASP A 99 5.93 10.71 -5.71
CA ASP A 99 6.21 11.83 -6.62
C ASP A 99 7.51 12.57 -6.24
N ALA A 100 7.94 12.46 -5.00
CA ALA A 100 9.19 13.04 -4.53
C ALA A 100 10.38 12.47 -5.34
N PRO A 101 11.31 13.31 -5.84
CA PRO A 101 12.48 12.82 -6.59
C PRO A 101 13.28 11.74 -5.83
N ARG A 102 13.32 11.85 -4.50
CA ARG A 102 13.86 10.85 -3.57
C ARG A 102 12.80 10.54 -2.50
N PRO A 103 11.99 9.49 -2.67
CA PRO A 103 10.96 9.12 -1.70
C PRO A 103 11.58 8.75 -0.35
N LEU A 104 11.04 9.34 0.72
CA LEU A 104 11.47 9.08 2.09
C LEU A 104 10.34 8.37 2.84
N VAL A 105 10.68 7.29 3.52
CA VAL A 105 9.78 6.56 4.40
C VAL A 105 9.75 7.28 5.75
N ARG A 106 8.57 7.78 6.15
CA ARG A 106 8.39 8.56 7.38
C ARG A 106 7.38 7.88 8.30
N PRO A 107 7.71 7.61 9.57
CA PRO A 107 6.74 7.06 10.52
C PRO A 107 5.63 8.10 10.79
N VAL A 108 4.39 7.65 10.80
CA VAL A 108 3.19 8.45 11.10
C VAL A 108 2.39 7.73 12.18
N GLU A 109 2.14 8.44 13.27
CA GLU A 109 1.35 7.93 14.40
C GLU A 109 -0.08 7.64 13.95
N GLY A 110 -0.62 6.55 14.48
CA GLY A 110 -2.03 6.19 14.31
C GLY A 110 -2.89 6.77 15.43
N PHE A 111 -4.15 6.36 15.46
CA PHE A 111 -5.12 6.73 16.48
C PHE A 111 -6.11 5.58 16.69
N ASP A 112 -6.35 5.19 17.95
CA ASP A 112 -7.27 4.10 18.31
C ASP A 112 -8.67 4.56 18.74
N GLY A 113 -9.00 5.83 18.49
CA GLY A 113 -10.27 6.44 18.93
C GLY A 113 -10.14 7.18 20.26
N GLU A 114 -9.11 6.87 21.07
CA GLU A 114 -8.88 7.51 22.36
C GLU A 114 -7.50 8.15 22.46
N ARG A 115 -6.46 7.51 21.92
CA ARG A 115 -5.05 7.88 22.10
C ARG A 115 -4.25 7.72 20.80
N PRO A 116 -3.15 8.50 20.64
CA PRO A 116 -2.19 8.26 19.57
C PRO A 116 -1.56 6.87 19.69
N LEU A 117 -1.51 6.14 18.57
CA LEU A 117 -0.77 4.89 18.44
C LEU A 117 0.63 5.18 17.91
N PRO A 118 1.71 4.89 18.67
CA PRO A 118 3.05 5.23 18.24
C PRO A 118 3.45 4.44 17.00
N ALA A 119 4.02 5.14 16.02
CA ALA A 119 4.66 4.48 14.89
C ALA A 119 5.98 3.85 15.31
N THR A 120 6.24 2.63 14.81
CA THR A 120 7.54 2.00 14.97
C THR A 120 8.64 2.89 14.43
N ARG A 121 9.70 3.08 15.22
CA ARG A 121 10.91 3.76 14.77
C ARG A 121 12.02 2.73 14.54
N LEU A 122 12.80 2.97 13.50
CA LEU A 122 13.97 2.16 13.17
C LEU A 122 15.24 2.84 13.73
N PRO A 123 16.27 2.07 14.12
CA PRO A 123 16.40 0.62 13.96
C PRO A 123 15.51 -0.20 14.93
N TYR A 124 15.09 -1.40 14.52
CA TYR A 124 14.23 -2.29 15.32
C TYR A 124 14.75 -3.72 15.31
N ARG A 125 14.84 -4.35 16.48
CA ARG A 125 15.33 -5.73 16.64
C ARG A 125 14.20 -6.73 16.40
N VAL A 126 14.47 -7.78 15.63
CA VAL A 126 13.52 -8.85 15.32
C VAL A 126 14.10 -10.24 15.60
N ARG A 127 13.21 -11.20 15.88
CA ARG A 127 13.50 -12.64 15.98
C ARG A 127 12.45 -13.43 15.22
N ALA A 128 12.62 -14.74 15.07
CA ALA A 128 11.62 -15.58 14.42
C ALA A 128 10.26 -15.56 15.16
N GLY A 129 10.28 -15.62 16.49
CA GLY A 129 9.08 -15.54 17.34
C GLY A 129 8.65 -14.12 17.74
N ASP A 130 9.39 -13.10 17.30
CA ASP A 130 9.12 -11.69 17.60
C ASP A 130 9.35 -10.84 16.33
N PRO A 131 8.40 -10.91 15.38
CA PRO A 131 8.52 -10.26 14.08
C PRO A 131 8.11 -8.78 14.17
N LEU A 132 8.73 -7.96 13.32
CA LEU A 132 8.26 -6.61 13.07
C LEU A 132 7.24 -6.60 11.93
N VAL A 133 6.02 -6.14 12.21
CA VAL A 133 5.02 -5.86 11.16
C VAL A 133 5.12 -4.38 10.78
N VAL A 134 5.43 -4.10 9.52
CA VAL A 134 5.48 -2.75 8.98
C VAL A 134 4.30 -2.52 8.04
N ARG A 135 3.67 -1.35 8.19
CA ARG A 135 2.67 -0.84 7.26
C ARG A 135 3.28 0.36 6.53
N VAL A 136 3.33 0.31 5.21
CA VAL A 136 3.81 1.39 4.34
C VAL A 136 2.66 1.86 3.48
N GLU A 137 2.37 3.15 3.56
CA GLU A 137 1.35 3.82 2.76
C GLU A 137 2.04 4.70 1.74
N ALA A 138 1.94 4.31 0.47
CA ALA A 138 2.59 4.97 -0.64
C ALA A 138 1.59 5.75 -1.47
N THR A 139 1.83 7.05 -1.62
CA THR A 139 0.94 7.97 -2.36
C THR A 139 1.57 8.38 -3.69
N ALA A 140 0.73 8.55 -4.71
CA ALA A 140 1.11 9.09 -6.00
C ALA A 140 -0.03 9.98 -6.55
N VAL A 141 0.35 11.14 -7.06
CA VAL A 141 -0.54 12.14 -7.67
C VAL A 141 -0.13 12.40 -9.12
N ARG A 142 1.18 12.55 -9.39
CA ARG A 142 1.67 12.99 -10.70
C ARG A 142 2.35 11.89 -11.52
N CYS A 143 2.63 10.74 -10.92
CA CYS A 143 3.18 9.59 -11.60
C CYS A 143 2.22 8.39 -11.61
N ASP A 144 2.40 7.55 -12.62
CA ASP A 144 2.18 6.12 -12.53
C ASP A 144 3.51 5.47 -12.18
N CYS A 145 3.72 5.25 -10.88
CA CYS A 145 4.98 4.82 -10.30
C CYS A 145 5.00 3.30 -10.11
N ALA A 146 6.01 2.65 -10.68
CA ALA A 146 6.41 1.30 -10.29
C ALA A 146 7.48 1.38 -9.20
N TRP A 147 7.31 0.70 -8.07
CA TRP A 147 8.18 0.87 -6.91
C TRP A 147 8.33 -0.40 -6.07
N VAL A 148 9.37 -0.44 -5.25
CA VAL A 148 9.59 -1.49 -4.24
C VAL A 148 9.97 -0.92 -2.90
N LEU A 149 9.70 -1.72 -1.86
CA LEU A 149 10.16 -1.49 -0.51
C LEU A 149 11.43 -2.31 -0.29
N GLU A 150 12.44 -1.69 0.31
CA GLU A 150 13.71 -2.32 0.65
C GLU A 150 13.93 -2.15 2.15
N ALA A 151 14.30 -3.25 2.83
CA ALA A 151 14.64 -3.24 4.25
C ALA A 151 16.12 -3.60 4.42
N GLU A 152 16.90 -2.63 4.91
CA GLU A 152 18.29 -2.85 5.30
C GLU A 152 18.32 -3.58 6.64
N TRP A 153 19.17 -4.60 6.76
CA TRP A 153 19.25 -5.42 7.96
C TRP A 153 20.68 -5.78 8.34
N SER A 154 20.88 -6.04 9.63
CA SER A 154 22.12 -6.59 10.20
C SER A 154 21.83 -7.79 11.11
N SER A 155 22.76 -8.73 11.21
CA SER A 155 22.69 -9.90 12.10
C SER A 155 24.10 -10.43 12.38
N GLY A 156 24.66 -10.04 13.53
CA GLY A 156 26.09 -10.22 13.80
C GLY A 156 26.91 -9.40 12.80
N GLU A 157 27.90 -10.03 12.15
CA GLU A 157 28.73 -9.40 11.12
C GLU A 157 28.05 -9.31 9.74
N ARG A 158 26.96 -10.07 9.55
CA ARG A 158 26.23 -10.10 8.28
C ARG A 158 25.31 -8.90 8.17
N ARG A 159 25.24 -8.32 6.98
CA ARG A 159 24.34 -7.22 6.63
C ARG A 159 23.81 -7.42 5.22
N GLY A 160 22.68 -6.82 4.91
CA GLY A 160 22.13 -6.86 3.57
C GLY A 160 20.85 -6.06 3.43
N THR A 161 20.21 -6.22 2.27
CA THR A 161 18.92 -5.60 1.97
C THR A 161 17.99 -6.68 1.48
N VAL A 162 16.80 -6.77 2.06
CA VAL A 162 15.71 -7.59 1.52
C VAL A 162 14.76 -6.71 0.73
N ARG A 163 14.40 -7.16 -0.47
CA ARG A 163 13.41 -6.52 -1.33
C ARG A 163 12.03 -7.10 -1.05
N ILE A 164 11.04 -6.21 -0.97
CA ILE A 164 9.64 -6.54 -0.78
C ILE A 164 8.88 -5.97 -1.97
N ASP A 165 8.22 -6.86 -2.71
CA ASP A 165 7.51 -6.56 -3.94
C ASP A 165 6.27 -7.47 -4.13
N ASP A 166 5.49 -7.30 -5.20
CA ASP A 166 4.30 -8.10 -5.50
C ASP A 166 4.65 -9.40 -6.21
N GLY A 167 5.37 -10.29 -5.52
CA GLY A 167 5.70 -11.63 -6.01
C GLY A 167 6.64 -11.62 -7.22
N GLY A 168 7.72 -10.83 -7.14
CA GLY A 168 8.72 -10.66 -8.19
C GLY A 168 8.47 -9.46 -9.11
N ARG A 169 7.38 -8.72 -8.91
CA ARG A 169 7.04 -7.51 -9.68
C ARG A 169 6.98 -6.29 -8.77
N PRO A 170 7.45 -5.11 -9.23
CA PRO A 170 7.24 -3.89 -8.48
C PRO A 170 5.75 -3.64 -8.21
N PHE A 171 5.45 -3.03 -7.06
CA PHE A 171 4.12 -2.45 -6.83
C PHE A 171 3.88 -1.33 -7.84
N ARG A 172 2.61 -1.06 -8.16
CA ARG A 172 2.22 0.03 -9.06
C ARG A 172 1.15 0.89 -8.39
N THR A 173 1.47 2.17 -8.18
CA THR A 173 0.54 3.19 -7.68
C THR A 173 0.50 4.32 -8.69
N SER A 174 -0.68 4.75 -9.08
CA SER A 174 -0.85 5.84 -10.03
C SER A 174 -1.71 6.96 -9.50
N GLY A 175 -1.37 8.19 -9.88
CA GLY A 175 -2.27 9.33 -9.74
C GLY A 175 -3.65 9.06 -10.36
N VAL A 176 -4.68 9.62 -9.75
CA VAL A 176 -6.06 9.55 -10.23
C VAL A 176 -6.35 10.80 -11.08
N ALA A 177 -6.77 10.61 -12.32
CA ALA A 177 -7.20 11.71 -13.16
C ALA A 177 -8.53 12.31 -12.65
N ALA A 178 -8.65 13.63 -12.70
CA ALA A 178 -9.89 14.30 -12.29
C ALA A 178 -11.06 13.95 -13.24
N GLY A 179 -12.28 13.90 -12.70
CA GLY A 179 -13.53 13.89 -13.47
C GLY A 179 -14.02 12.53 -13.98
N ARG A 180 -13.47 11.40 -13.51
CA ARG A 180 -13.92 10.05 -13.89
C ARG A 180 -13.86 9.05 -12.73
N GLU A 181 -14.50 9.40 -11.61
CA GLU A 181 -14.63 8.50 -10.46
C GLU A 181 -16.03 7.88 -10.40
N TYR A 182 -16.10 6.59 -10.07
CA TYR A 182 -17.33 5.84 -9.92
C TYR A 182 -17.40 5.19 -8.53
N ALA A 183 -18.51 5.34 -7.84
CA ALA A 183 -18.88 4.58 -6.65
C ALA A 183 -19.86 3.47 -7.03
N TYR A 184 -19.89 2.38 -6.26
CA TYR A 184 -20.87 1.32 -6.49
C TYR A 184 -22.18 1.65 -5.77
N ASP A 185 -23.28 1.62 -6.51
CA ASP A 185 -24.63 1.73 -5.98
C ASP A 185 -25.18 0.31 -5.78
N ASP A 186 -25.27 -0.13 -4.52
CA ASP A 186 -25.76 -1.46 -4.15
C ASP A 186 -27.24 -1.68 -4.51
N GLY A 187 -28.05 -0.61 -4.51
CA GLY A 187 -29.46 -0.68 -4.88
C GLY A 187 -29.65 -0.87 -6.39
N ALA A 188 -28.89 -0.11 -7.19
CA ALA A 188 -28.89 -0.25 -8.64
C ALA A 188 -28.01 -1.41 -9.15
N LYS A 189 -27.16 -1.99 -8.28
CA LYS A 189 -26.12 -2.98 -8.62
C LYS A 189 -25.23 -2.53 -9.77
N ALA A 190 -24.82 -1.26 -9.72
CA ALA A 190 -24.10 -0.62 -10.82
C ALA A 190 -23.11 0.44 -10.32
N TRP A 191 -22.03 0.62 -11.07
CA TRP A 191 -21.10 1.74 -10.89
C TRP A 191 -21.74 3.06 -11.37
N ARG A 192 -21.70 4.11 -10.53
CA ARG A 192 -22.28 5.44 -10.76
C ARG A 192 -21.23 6.51 -10.48
N GLY A 193 -21.15 7.53 -11.33
CA GLY A 193 -20.25 8.68 -11.19
C GLY A 193 -21.01 9.98 -11.22
#